data_AF-A0A9N9EHA0-F1
#
_entry.id   AF-A0A9N9EHA0-F1
#
_cell.length_a   1.000
_cell.length_b   1.000
_cell.length_c   1.000
_cell.angle_alpha   90.00
_cell.angle_beta   90.00
_cell.angle_gamma   90.00
#
_symmetry.space_group_name_H-M   'P 1'
#
loop_
_entity.id
_entity.type
_entity.pdbx_description
1 polymer ?
#
loop_
_entity_poly.entity_id
_entity_poly.type
_entity_poly.pdbx_seq_one_letter_code
_entity_poly.pdbx_strand_id
1 'polypeptide(L)'
;TNMKWSFSSTTLGNFITNCQAPLEHLGFEFCECFSEKHMDVIIQTLKRPLKVLNIRCTNIKITPEIREKARHMIQFIDGST
;
A
#
# COMPACT_ATOMS: atom_id res chain seq x y z
N THR A 1 18.04 -13.16 15.28
CA THR A 1 16.99 -13.65 14.35
C THR A 1 15.98 -12.55 14.16
N ASN A 2 16.14 -11.70 13.13
CA ASN A 2 15.16 -10.67 12.82
C ASN A 2 13.90 -11.35 12.26
N MET A 3 12.79 -11.28 13.00
CA MET A 3 11.49 -11.66 12.46
C MET A 3 11.21 -10.78 11.24
N LYS A 4 11.17 -11.37 10.05
CA LYS A 4 10.65 -10.70 8.87
C LYS A 4 9.14 -10.59 9.06
N TRP A 5 8.67 -9.37 9.30
CA TRP A 5 7.24 -9.09 9.36
C TRP A 5 6.62 -9.50 8.03
N SER A 6 5.53 -10.25 8.10
CA SER A 6 4.85 -10.78 6.91
C SER A 6 3.34 -10.70 7.12
N PHE A 7 2.64 -10.28 6.08
CA PHE A 7 1.18 -10.33 6.00
C PHE A 7 0.76 -10.71 4.59
N SER A 8 -0.47 -11.20 4.44
CA SER A 8 -1.03 -11.53 3.13
C SER A 8 -1.81 -10.35 2.54
N SER A 9 -1.90 -10.29 1.21
CA SER A 9 -2.75 -9.32 0.52
C SER A 9 -4.23 -9.46 0.91
N THR A 10 -4.68 -10.69 1.22
CA THR A 10 -6.03 -10.94 1.75
C THR A 10 -6.25 -10.29 3.11
N THR A 11 -5.30 -10.44 4.04
CA THR A 11 -5.38 -9.82 5.38
C THR A 11 -5.40 -8.29 5.27
N LEU A 12 -4.58 -7.72 4.38
CA LEU A 12 -4.58 -6.28 4.10
C LEU A 12 -5.93 -5.81 3.54
N GLY A 13 -6.49 -6.53 2.57
CA GLY A 13 -7.80 -6.19 1.99
C GLY A 13 -8.92 -6.24 3.03
N ASN A 14 -8.90 -7.24 3.90
CA ASN A 14 -9.84 -7.35 5.02
C ASN A 14 -9.68 -6.18 6.01
N PHE A 15 -8.45 -5.76 6.30
CA PHE A 15 -8.20 -4.59 7.15
C PHE A 15 -8.80 -3.32 6.55
N ILE A 16 -8.49 -3.02 5.28
CA ILE A 16 -8.97 -1.80 4.60
C ILE A 16 -10.51 -1.82 4.50
N THR A 17 -11.10 -2.96 4.14
CA THR A 17 -12.55 -3.09 3.95
C THR A 17 -13.33 -2.89 5.25
N ASN A 18 -12.80 -3.38 6.37
CA ASN A 18 -13.42 -3.29 7.68
C ASN A 18 -13.01 -2.02 8.46
N CYS A 19 -12.06 -1.24 7.96
CA CYS A 19 -11.69 0.02 8.58
C CYS A 19 -12.84 1.02 8.48
N GLN A 20 -13.43 1.36 9.63
CA GLN A 20 -14.51 2.35 9.70
C GLN A 20 -13.98 3.78 9.66
N ALA A 21 -12.74 3.99 10.12
CA ALA A 21 -12.08 5.27 10.08
C ALA A 21 -11.66 5.62 8.63
N PRO A 22 -11.79 6.88 8.21
CA PRO A 22 -11.26 7.30 6.92
C PRO A 22 -9.72 7.20 6.94
N LEU A 23 -9.18 6.32 6.10
CA LEU A 23 -7.74 6.22 5.92
C LEU A 23 -7.25 7.38 5.06
N GLU A 24 -6.48 8.27 5.68
CA GLU A 24 -5.79 9.35 4.97
C GLU A 24 -4.33 9.01 4.69
N HIS A 25 -3.70 8.26 5.59
CA HIS A 25 -2.30 7.86 5.54
C HIS A 25 -2.19 6.36 5.79
N LEU A 26 -1.41 5.66 4.96
CA LEU A 26 -1.11 4.25 5.12
C LEU A 26 0.38 4.01 4.87
N GLY A 27 1.03 3.28 5.77
CA GLY A 27 2.49 3.10 5.75
C GLY A 27 2.90 1.64 5.88
N PHE A 28 3.85 1.24 5.05
CA PHE A 28 4.51 -0.06 5.02
C PHE A 28 6.03 0.11 4.90
N GLU A 29 6.56 1.17 5.49
CA GLU A 29 7.99 1.46 5.49
C GLU A 29 8.79 0.28 6.06
N PHE A 30 9.90 -0.07 5.40
CA PHE A 30 10.73 -1.24 5.73
C PHE A 30 10.01 -2.60 5.66
N CYS A 31 8.87 -2.67 4.96
CA CYS A 31 8.13 -3.92 4.82
C CYS A 31 8.58 -4.72 3.60
N GLU A 32 9.54 -5.63 3.79
CA GLU A 32 10.07 -6.48 2.72
C GLU A 32 9.00 -7.38 2.06
N CYS A 33 7.91 -7.72 2.75
CA CYS A 33 6.83 -8.53 2.16
C CYS A 33 5.88 -7.72 1.27
N PHE A 34 5.94 -6.39 1.30
CA PHE A 34 5.12 -5.54 0.45
C PHE A 34 5.46 -5.76 -1.03
N SER A 35 4.44 -5.95 -1.85
CA SER A 35 4.58 -6.37 -3.25
C SER A 35 3.45 -5.80 -4.10
N GLU A 36 3.51 -5.99 -5.41
CA GLU A 36 2.46 -5.53 -6.34
C GLU A 36 1.06 -6.05 -5.97
N LYS A 37 0.96 -7.28 -5.44
CA LYS A 37 -0.32 -7.82 -4.96
C LYS A 37 -0.91 -6.99 -3.81
N HIS A 38 -0.07 -6.45 -2.93
CA HIS A 38 -0.50 -5.58 -1.84
C HIS A 38 -0.92 -4.21 -2.37
N MET A 39 -0.14 -3.66 -3.32
CA MET A 39 -0.48 -2.41 -4.01
C MET A 39 -1.83 -2.49 -4.71
N ASP A 40 -2.09 -3.58 -5.44
CA ASP A 40 -3.34 -3.83 -6.14
C ASP A 40 -4.54 -3.90 -5.19
N VAL A 41 -4.38 -4.60 -4.05
CA VAL A 41 -5.42 -4.65 -3.03
C VAL A 41 -5.72 -3.25 -2.48
N ILE A 42 -4.71 -2.41 -2.22
CA ILE A 42 -4.94 -1.04 -1.76
C ILE A 42 -5.77 -0.26 -2.79
N ILE A 43 -5.36 -0.27 -4.05
CA ILE A 43 -6.06 0.46 -5.12
C ILE A 43 -7.51 -0.02 -5.28
N GLN A 44 -7.76 -1.33 -5.15
CA GLN A 44 -9.09 -1.93 -5.34
C GLN A 44 -10.02 -1.80 -4.13
N THR A 45 -9.48 -1.76 -2.91
CA THR A 45 -10.30 -1.84 -1.68
C THR A 45 -10.51 -0.51 -0.99
N LEU A 46 -9.69 0.51 -1.29
CA LEU A 46 -9.89 1.85 -0.76
C LEU A 46 -11.27 2.39 -1.17
N LYS A 47 -12.09 2.77 -0.18
CA LYS A 47 -13.40 3.40 -0.41
C LYS A 47 -13.29 4.89 -0.73
N ARG A 48 -12.15 5.50 -0.40
CA ARG A 48 -11.85 6.93 -0.59
C ARG A 48 -10.37 7.10 -0.94
N PRO A 49 -10.00 8.18 -1.65
CA PRO A 49 -8.61 8.43 -1.97
C PRO A 49 -7.74 8.61 -0.73
N LEU A 50 -6.58 7.97 -0.72
CA LEU A 50 -5.54 8.12 0.29
C LEU A 50 -4.70 9.37 -0.03
N LYS A 51 -4.35 10.16 0.98
CA LYS A 51 -3.45 11.30 0.81
C LYS A 51 -2.01 10.82 0.61
N VAL A 52 -1.56 9.86 1.43
CA VAL A 52 -0.18 9.37 1.38
C VAL A 52 -0.12 7.86 1.56
N LEU A 53 0.52 7.18 0.60
CA LEU A 53 1.02 5.83 0.75
C LEU A 53 2.55 5.87 0.96
N ASN A 54 3.03 5.49 2.14
CA ASN A 54 4.47 5.35 2.42
C ASN A 54 4.88 3.88 2.26
N ILE A 55 5.76 3.62 1.30
CA ILE A 55 6.32 2.31 0.96
C ILE A 55 7.84 2.40 0.79
N ARG A 56 8.47 3.36 1.47
CA ARG A 56 9.94 3.50 1.48
C ARG A 56 10.59 2.21 1.99
N CYS A 57 11.72 1.87 1.39
CA CYS A 57 12.49 0.67 1.72
C CYS A 57 11.66 -0.64 1.65
N THR A 58 10.71 -0.73 0.73
CA THR A 58 10.01 -1.97 0.38
C THR A 58 10.60 -2.57 -0.90
N ASN A 59 10.20 -3.81 -1.24
CA ASN A 59 10.71 -4.51 -2.42
C ASN A 59 9.98 -4.15 -3.74
N ILE A 60 8.97 -3.28 -3.70
CA ILE A 60 8.22 -2.89 -4.91
C ILE A 60 8.91 -1.73 -5.64
N LYS A 61 8.96 -1.80 -6.97
CA LYS A 61 9.39 -0.68 -7.81
C LYS A 61 8.16 0.08 -8.30
N ILE A 62 8.12 1.39 -8.10
CA ILE A 62 7.01 2.23 -8.58
C ILE A 62 7.23 2.62 -10.04
N THR A 63 6.67 1.80 -10.93
CA THR A 63 6.67 2.03 -12.37
C THR A 63 5.62 3.06 -12.79
N PRO A 64 5.71 3.64 -14.00
CA PRO A 64 4.68 4.52 -14.54
C PRO A 64 3.29 3.87 -14.59
N GLU A 65 3.20 2.58 -14.88
CA GLU A 65 1.94 1.84 -14.95
C GLU A 65 1.26 1.75 -13.57
N ILE A 66 2.05 1.52 -12.51
CA ILE A 66 1.54 1.51 -11.13
C ILE A 66 1.04 2.91 -10.74
N ARG A 67 1.78 3.96 -11.12
CA ARG A 67 1.37 5.35 -10.84
C ARG A 67 0.05 5.69 -11.54
N GLU A 68 -0.07 5.32 -12.81
CA GLU A 68 -1.29 5.54 -13.59
C GLU A 68 -2.48 4.77 -13.00
N LYS A 69 -2.29 3.50 -12.64
CA LYS A 69 -3.31 2.68 -11.98
C LYS A 69 -3.77 3.27 -10.64
N ALA A 70 -2.86 3.85 -9.87
CA ALA A 70 -3.14 4.41 -8.56
C ALA A 70 -3.64 5.86 -8.56
N ARG A 71 -3.56 6.57 -9.70
CA ARG A 71 -3.65 8.05 -9.76
C ARG A 71 -4.90 8.66 -9.13
N HIS A 72 -6.02 7.93 -9.16
CA HIS A 72 -7.31 8.40 -8.63
C HIS A 72 -7.52 8.02 -7.16
N MET A 73 -6.79 7.01 -6.69
CA MET A 73 -6.96 6.43 -5.36
C MET A 73 -5.86 6.85 -4.39
N ILE A 74 -4.70 7.29 -4.88
CA ILE A 74 -3.55 7.65 -4.05
C ILE A 74 -2.96 8.95 -4.58
N GLN A 75 -3.03 10.01 -3.77
CA GLN A 75 -2.55 11.33 -4.17
C GLN A 75 -1.02 11.40 -4.21
N PHE A 76 -0.36 10.78 -3.23
CA PHE A 76 1.09 10.76 -3.13
C PHE A 76 1.61 9.39 -2.71
N ILE A 77 2.62 8.90 -3.43
CA ILE A 77 3.33 7.66 -3.12
C ILE A 77 4.76 8.02 -2.74
N ASP A 78 5.09 7.85 -1.46
CA ASP A 78 6.46 7.94 -0.96
C ASP A 78 7.13 6.57 -1.08
N GLY A 79 7.87 6.39 -2.16
CA GLY A 79 8.56 5.14 -2.49
C GLY A 79 10.04 5.34 -2.76
N SER A 80 10.67 6.30 -2.08
CA SER A 80 12.12 6.47 -2.18
C SER A 80 12.82 5.19 -1.71
N THR A 81 13.44 4.50 -2.67
CA THR A 81 14.32 3.34 -2.49
C THR A 81 15.67 3.77 -1.96
#